data_AF-A0ABD0Y3W9-F1
#
_entry.id   AF-A0ABD0Y3W9-F1
#
_cell.length_a   1.000
_cell.length_b   1.000
_cell.length_c   1.000
_cell.angle_alpha   90.00
_cell.angle_beta   90.00
_cell.angle_gamma   90.00
#
_symmetry.space_group_name_H-M   'P 1'
#
loop_
_entity.id
_entity.type
_entity.pdbx_description
1 polymer ?
#
loop_
_entity_poly.entity_id
_entity_poly.type
_entity_poly.pdbx_seq_one_letter_code
_entity_poly.pdbx_strand_id
1 'polypeptide(L)'
;MDAVTTVEIIHWICVCTSDWLCSVTLILKSGRLLELAGLVAAPFGPDDEASRSVIARADRTVAGLSKKITVLVFVALAAALLKEPLFGTRKLPLYGWFPFPVTDWSQGYWVALIFQVSFALNICLCECAHMVIFVAFGLHLAARVRILRMSLRRLDQVTPQSITPCIEQHLAVLRYFDIFQEIYSYVLLTTALASALKSCTIGYLVTDPKTTSATTLSLIAILVPEMSTAVLYCWLGQIITDEGEKLREAVYGTMWYQQTGDGVSFKKTEIMMMQLRCAAPLTLSGRGLQNFSREGLAEILALSYSYFNMLTALRAKK
;
A
#
# COMPACT_ATOMS: atom_id res chain seq x y z
N MET A 1 -3.22 -34.57 -11.51
CA MET A 1 -3.58 -33.16 -11.23
C MET A 1 -3.01 -32.33 -12.36
N ASP A 2 -3.84 -31.58 -13.07
CA ASP A 2 -3.40 -30.79 -14.22
C ASP A 2 -2.54 -29.60 -13.76
N ALA A 3 -1.55 -29.21 -14.58
CA ALA A 3 -0.63 -28.12 -14.24
C ALA A 3 -1.37 -26.79 -13.97
N VAL A 4 -2.49 -26.56 -14.65
CA VAL A 4 -3.36 -25.38 -14.48
C VAL A 4 -3.98 -25.34 -13.09
N THR A 5 -4.56 -26.45 -12.62
CA THR A 5 -5.13 -26.56 -11.27
C THR A 5 -4.07 -26.37 -10.21
N THR A 6 -2.86 -26.89 -10.42
CA THR A 6 -1.74 -26.67 -9.50
C THR A 6 -1.38 -25.19 -9.40
N VAL A 7 -1.30 -24.47 -10.53
CA VAL A 7 -0.98 -23.03 -10.54
C VAL A 7 -2.10 -22.21 -9.90
N GLU A 8 -3.37 -22.56 -10.13
CA GLU A 8 -4.52 -21.91 -9.48
C GLU A 8 -4.49 -22.10 -7.95
N ILE A 9 -4.17 -23.31 -7.47
CA ILE A 9 -3.99 -23.57 -6.03
C ILE A 9 -2.83 -22.75 -5.47
N ILE A 10 -1.69 -22.71 -6.17
CA ILE A 10 -0.52 -21.91 -5.75
C ILE A 10 -0.87 -20.43 -5.68
N HIS A 11 -1.65 -19.91 -6.63
CA HIS A 11 -2.10 -18.53 -6.64
C HIS A 11 -2.92 -18.21 -5.38
N TRP A 12 -3.95 -19.00 -5.08
CA TRP A 12 -4.79 -18.78 -3.88
C TRP A 12 -4.01 -18.95 -2.57
N ILE A 13 -3.06 -19.89 -2.50
CA ILE A 13 -2.15 -20.02 -1.37
C ILE A 13 -1.29 -18.76 -1.24
N CYS A 14 -0.76 -18.22 -2.34
CA CYS A 14 0.03 -16.99 -2.33
C CYS A 14 -0.79 -15.78 -1.83
N VAL A 15 -2.05 -15.65 -2.29
CA VAL A 15 -2.99 -14.61 -1.81
C VAL A 15 -3.17 -14.74 -0.30
N CYS A 16 -3.64 -15.90 0.17
CA CYS A 16 -3.96 -16.12 1.59
C CYS A 16 -2.74 -15.96 2.51
N THR A 17 -1.58 -16.48 2.09
CA THR A 17 -0.34 -16.36 2.87
C THR A 17 0.14 -14.92 2.95
N SER A 18 0.05 -14.16 1.86
CA SER A 18 0.42 -12.75 1.87
C SER A 18 -0.45 -11.91 2.81
N ASP A 19 -1.77 -12.10 2.77
CA ASP A 19 -2.70 -11.38 3.64
C ASP A 19 -2.53 -11.77 5.11
N TRP A 20 -2.30 -13.06 5.36
CA TRP A 20 -2.01 -13.55 6.72
C TRP A 20 -0.71 -12.93 7.26
N LEU A 21 0.37 -12.92 6.48
CA LEU A 21 1.64 -12.30 6.89
C LEU A 21 1.48 -10.80 7.19
N CYS A 22 0.74 -10.08 6.35
CA CYS A 22 0.42 -8.67 6.57
C CYS A 22 -0.36 -8.47 7.88
N SER A 23 -1.42 -9.25 8.09
CA SER A 23 -2.26 -9.19 9.29
C SER A 23 -1.45 -9.46 10.55
N VAL A 24 -0.68 -10.56 10.56
CA VAL A 24 0.17 -10.94 11.70
C VAL A 24 1.19 -9.83 12.00
N THR A 25 1.82 -9.27 10.97
CA THR A 25 2.82 -8.19 11.16
C THR A 25 2.19 -6.95 11.79
N LEU A 26 1.00 -6.55 11.33
CA LEU A 26 0.29 -5.38 11.87
C LEU A 26 -0.21 -5.64 13.30
N ILE A 27 -0.65 -6.85 13.61
CA ILE A 27 -1.07 -7.24 14.97
C ILE A 27 0.12 -7.22 15.93
N LEU A 28 1.25 -7.80 15.53
CA LEU A 28 2.49 -7.80 16.33
C LEU A 28 3.00 -6.37 16.59
N LYS A 29 2.76 -5.44 15.66
CA LYS A 29 3.13 -4.02 15.77
C LYS A 29 1.97 -3.10 16.20
N SER A 30 0.89 -3.66 16.73
CA SER A 30 -0.32 -2.91 17.10
C SER A 30 -0.06 -1.73 18.04
N GLY A 31 0.88 -1.85 18.98
CA GLY A 31 1.27 -0.73 19.85
C GLY A 31 1.83 0.47 19.09
N ARG A 32 2.71 0.24 18.12
CA ARG A 32 3.27 1.30 17.24
C ARG A 32 2.21 1.84 16.28
N LEU A 33 1.29 0.99 15.84
CA LEU A 33 0.14 1.39 15.01
C LEU A 33 -0.78 2.37 15.77
N LEU A 34 -1.05 2.09 17.04
CA LEU A 34 -1.84 2.97 17.92
C LEU A 34 -1.10 4.27 18.22
N GLU A 35 0.22 4.24 18.40
CA GLU A 35 1.05 5.45 18.50
C GLU A 35 0.88 6.32 17.25
N LEU A 36 0.96 5.72 16.06
CA LEU A 36 0.79 6.43 14.79
C LEU A 36 -0.63 6.99 14.63
N ALA A 37 -1.65 6.23 15.03
CA ALA A 37 -3.04 6.69 15.05
C ALA A 37 -3.24 7.88 15.99
N GLY A 38 -2.63 7.83 17.18
CA GLY A 38 -2.61 8.94 18.14
C GLY A 38 -1.90 10.16 17.57
N LEU A 39 -0.79 9.96 16.86
CA LEU A 39 -0.13 11.04 16.14
C LEU A 39 -1.06 11.66 15.11
N VAL A 40 -1.75 10.88 14.27
CA VAL A 40 -2.69 11.42 13.27
C VAL A 40 -3.82 12.24 13.91
N ALA A 41 -4.38 11.78 15.02
CA ALA A 41 -5.43 12.48 15.75
C ALA A 41 -4.95 13.79 16.41
N ALA A 42 -3.68 13.87 16.78
CA ALA A 42 -3.10 15.06 17.39
C ALA A 42 -3.02 16.22 16.37
N PRO A 43 -3.36 17.46 16.78
CA PRO A 43 -3.21 18.64 15.93
C PRO A 43 -1.74 18.83 15.55
N PHE A 44 -1.50 19.21 14.30
CA PHE A 44 -0.15 19.44 13.78
C PHE A 44 -0.11 20.71 12.95
N GLY A 45 0.85 21.58 13.26
CA GLY A 45 1.04 22.84 12.56
C GLY A 45 0.28 24.02 13.18
N PRO A 46 0.38 25.21 12.56
CA PRO A 46 -0.43 26.36 12.94
C PRO A 46 -1.92 26.09 12.73
N ASP A 47 -2.77 26.63 13.61
CA ASP A 47 -4.22 26.48 13.52
C ASP A 47 -4.82 27.49 12.54
N ASP A 48 -4.47 27.35 11.27
CA ASP A 48 -4.94 28.21 10.18
C ASP A 48 -5.78 27.43 9.16
N GLU A 49 -6.63 28.17 8.44
CA GLU A 49 -7.52 27.59 7.42
C GLU A 49 -6.75 26.81 6.36
N ALA A 50 -5.54 27.26 6.00
CA ALA A 50 -4.74 26.59 5.00
C ALA A 50 -4.27 25.20 5.49
N SER A 51 -3.80 25.07 6.73
CA SER A 51 -3.42 23.78 7.32
C SER A 51 -4.62 22.83 7.45
N ARG A 52 -5.77 23.34 7.91
CA ARG A 52 -7.02 22.56 7.98
C ARG A 52 -7.48 22.08 6.60
N SER A 53 -7.36 22.92 5.57
CA SER A 53 -7.73 22.56 4.20
C SER A 53 -6.87 21.43 3.62
N VAL A 54 -5.59 21.36 3.99
CA VAL A 54 -4.66 20.30 3.57
C VAL A 54 -5.04 18.96 4.20
N ILE A 55 -5.32 18.95 5.51
CA ILE A 55 -5.78 17.74 6.22
C ILE A 55 -7.12 17.27 5.65
N ALA A 56 -8.10 18.18 5.51
CA ALA A 56 -9.41 17.85 4.93
C ALA A 56 -9.33 17.35 3.48
N ARG A 57 -8.30 17.76 2.72
CA ARG A 57 -8.04 17.22 1.37
C ARG A 57 -7.47 15.79 1.46
N ALA A 58 -6.57 15.52 2.40
CA ALA A 58 -6.07 14.17 2.64
C ALA A 58 -7.25 13.24 3.00
N ASP A 59 -8.09 13.62 3.96
CA ASP A 59 -9.27 12.83 4.38
C ASP A 59 -10.23 12.54 3.23
N ARG A 60 -10.56 13.55 2.42
CA ARG A 60 -11.40 13.35 1.22
C ARG A 60 -10.77 12.41 0.21
N THR A 61 -9.44 12.46 0.07
CA THR A 61 -8.70 11.57 -0.84
C THR A 61 -8.69 10.15 -0.31
N VAL A 62 -8.47 9.96 1.00
CA VAL A 62 -8.57 8.65 1.69
C VAL A 62 -9.98 8.06 1.50
N ALA A 63 -11.03 8.83 1.79
CA ALA A 63 -12.42 8.38 1.64
C ALA A 63 -12.77 8.05 0.17
N GLY A 64 -12.31 8.87 -0.77
CA GLY A 64 -12.54 8.64 -2.20
C GLY A 64 -11.82 7.41 -2.74
N LEU A 65 -10.55 7.23 -2.38
CA LEU A 65 -9.74 6.08 -2.81
C LEU A 65 -10.23 4.78 -2.16
N SER A 66 -10.45 4.79 -0.84
CA SER A 66 -10.97 3.63 -0.11
C SER A 66 -12.27 3.13 -0.70
N LYS A 67 -13.25 4.01 -0.94
CA LYS A 67 -14.52 3.63 -1.57
C LYS A 67 -14.32 2.99 -2.95
N LYS A 68 -13.46 3.56 -3.79
CA LYS A 68 -13.20 3.03 -5.14
C LYS A 68 -12.54 1.65 -5.09
N ILE A 69 -11.52 1.47 -4.24
CA ILE A 69 -10.79 0.21 -4.08
C ILE A 69 -11.70 -0.86 -3.49
N THR A 70 -12.48 -0.53 -2.46
CA THR A 70 -13.45 -1.47 -1.88
C THR A 70 -14.45 -1.92 -2.93
N VAL A 71 -15.06 -1.01 -3.69
CA VAL A 71 -15.98 -1.41 -4.77
C VAL A 71 -15.29 -2.32 -5.79
N LEU A 72 -14.05 -2.00 -6.19
CA LEU A 72 -13.28 -2.81 -7.14
C LEU A 72 -13.03 -4.24 -6.62
N VAL A 73 -12.56 -4.38 -5.39
CA VAL A 73 -12.27 -5.69 -4.75
C VAL A 73 -13.54 -6.51 -4.59
N PHE A 74 -14.65 -5.90 -4.16
CA PHE A 74 -15.92 -6.61 -3.99
C PHE A 74 -16.54 -7.05 -5.33
N VAL A 75 -16.39 -6.26 -6.39
CA VAL A 75 -16.80 -6.65 -7.74
C VAL A 75 -15.97 -7.83 -8.24
N ALA A 76 -14.65 -7.82 -8.01
CA ALA A 76 -13.77 -8.92 -8.37
C ALA A 76 -14.11 -10.20 -7.58
N LEU A 77 -14.37 -10.09 -6.29
CA LEU A 77 -14.82 -11.21 -5.45
C LEU A 77 -16.14 -11.79 -5.97
N ALA A 78 -17.12 -10.94 -6.29
CA ALA A 78 -18.38 -11.39 -6.86
C ALA A 78 -18.17 -12.10 -8.20
N ALA A 79 -17.32 -11.58 -9.08
CA ALA A 79 -16.98 -12.23 -10.35
C ALA A 79 -16.30 -13.60 -10.13
N ALA A 80 -15.41 -13.70 -9.14
CA ALA A 80 -14.71 -14.95 -8.80
C ALA A 80 -15.67 -16.01 -8.24
N LEU A 81 -16.61 -15.62 -7.38
CA LEU A 81 -17.59 -16.53 -6.77
C LEU A 81 -18.71 -16.93 -7.73
N LEU A 82 -19.12 -16.03 -8.63
CA LEU A 82 -20.22 -16.26 -9.56
C LEU A 82 -19.78 -17.00 -10.84
N LYS A 83 -18.48 -17.20 -11.10
CA LYS A 83 -17.99 -17.88 -12.30
C LYS A 83 -18.54 -19.31 -12.45
N GLU A 84 -18.46 -20.11 -11.39
CA GLU A 84 -18.90 -21.51 -11.38
C GLU A 84 -20.44 -21.64 -11.53
N PRO A 85 -21.28 -20.93 -10.76
CA PRO A 85 -22.73 -21.03 -10.90
C PRO A 85 -23.28 -20.43 -12.21
N LEU A 86 -22.64 -19.41 -12.78
CA LEU A 86 -23.09 -18.80 -14.05
C LEU A 86 -22.68 -19.61 -15.29
N PHE A 87 -21.52 -20.27 -15.28
CA PHE A 87 -20.95 -20.91 -16.46
C PHE A 87 -20.97 -22.46 -16.41
N GLY A 88 -21.64 -23.04 -15.43
CA GLY A 88 -22.22 -24.39 -15.53
C GLY A 88 -21.43 -25.54 -14.89
N THR A 89 -20.28 -25.27 -14.27
CA THR A 89 -19.56 -26.27 -13.47
C THR A 89 -20.02 -26.20 -12.02
N ARG A 90 -20.75 -27.23 -11.57
CA ARG A 90 -21.27 -27.36 -10.19
C ARG A 90 -20.17 -27.73 -9.18
N LYS A 91 -19.03 -27.03 -9.21
CA LYS A 91 -17.89 -27.26 -8.33
C LYS A 91 -17.76 -26.10 -7.34
N LEU A 92 -17.13 -26.38 -6.20
CA LEU A 92 -16.83 -25.36 -5.21
C LEU A 92 -15.85 -24.33 -5.80
N PRO A 93 -16.03 -23.01 -5.52
CA PRO A 93 -15.18 -21.95 -6.06
C PRO A 93 -13.69 -22.09 -5.71
N LEU A 94 -13.39 -22.65 -4.53
CA LEU A 94 -12.03 -22.86 -4.05
C LEU A 94 -11.74 -24.36 -3.89
N TYR A 95 -10.54 -24.77 -4.29
CA TYR A 95 -10.05 -26.12 -4.04
C TYR A 95 -9.69 -26.27 -2.55
N GLY A 96 -10.29 -27.25 -1.89
CA GLY A 96 -10.03 -27.53 -0.48
C GLY A 96 -10.45 -28.95 -0.11
N TRP A 97 -9.71 -29.57 0.80
CA TRP A 97 -10.10 -30.85 1.38
C TRP A 97 -11.04 -30.60 2.55
N PHE A 98 -12.17 -31.32 2.58
CA PHE A 98 -13.14 -31.28 3.67
C PHE A 98 -13.22 -32.64 4.37
N PRO A 99 -13.43 -32.68 5.70
CA PRO A 99 -13.49 -33.93 6.47
C PRO A 99 -14.78 -34.74 6.23
N PHE A 100 -15.71 -34.22 5.41
CA PHE A 100 -16.97 -34.86 5.03
C PHE A 100 -17.09 -34.92 3.50
N PRO A 101 -17.83 -35.90 2.95
CA PRO A 101 -18.04 -36.00 1.51
C PRO A 101 -18.86 -34.81 1.01
N VAL A 102 -18.29 -34.06 0.07
CA VAL A 102 -18.96 -32.95 -0.60
C VAL A 102 -19.61 -33.48 -1.87
N THR A 103 -20.79 -34.09 -1.71
CA THR A 103 -21.63 -34.56 -2.83
C THR A 103 -22.60 -33.47 -3.27
N ASP A 104 -22.95 -33.47 -4.55
CA ASP A 104 -23.89 -32.52 -5.16
C ASP A 104 -25.15 -32.36 -4.32
N TRP A 105 -25.44 -31.12 -3.90
CA TRP A 105 -26.66 -30.74 -3.16
C TRP A 105 -26.89 -31.45 -1.81
N SER A 106 -25.86 -32.06 -1.24
CA SER A 106 -25.88 -32.57 0.14
C SER A 106 -25.86 -31.42 1.16
N GLN A 107 -26.26 -31.69 2.42
CA GLN A 107 -26.09 -30.72 3.52
C GLN A 107 -24.62 -30.29 3.68
N GLY A 108 -23.67 -31.20 3.42
CA GLY A 108 -22.23 -30.91 3.44
C GLY A 108 -21.79 -29.88 2.39
N TYR A 109 -22.38 -29.91 1.19
CA TYR A 109 -22.08 -28.93 0.14
C TYR A 109 -22.41 -27.49 0.57
N TRP A 110 -23.58 -27.28 1.15
CA TRP A 110 -23.99 -25.94 1.60
C TRP A 110 -23.14 -25.42 2.75
N VAL A 111 -22.78 -26.30 3.69
CA VAL A 111 -21.85 -25.95 4.79
C VAL A 111 -20.49 -25.53 4.23
N ALA A 112 -19.93 -26.31 3.30
CA ALA A 112 -18.66 -25.99 2.67
C ALA A 112 -18.71 -24.70 1.84
N LEU A 113 -19.80 -24.46 1.11
CA LEU A 113 -20.00 -23.23 0.33
C LEU A 113 -20.09 -22.00 1.23
N ILE A 114 -20.89 -22.05 2.31
CA ILE A 114 -21.02 -20.96 3.28
C ILE A 114 -19.65 -20.65 3.90
N PHE A 115 -18.92 -21.69 4.30
CA PHE A 115 -17.57 -21.53 4.85
C PHE A 115 -16.62 -20.84 3.86
N GLN A 116 -16.59 -21.27 2.59
CA GLN A 116 -15.73 -20.67 1.57
C GLN A 116 -16.09 -19.21 1.27
N VAL A 117 -17.38 -18.89 1.17
CA VAL A 117 -17.85 -17.52 0.94
C VAL A 117 -17.51 -16.63 2.14
N SER A 118 -17.74 -17.10 3.37
CA SER A 118 -17.36 -16.36 4.58
C SER A 118 -15.85 -16.15 4.67
N PHE A 119 -15.05 -17.16 4.34
CA PHE A 119 -13.60 -17.07 4.32
C PHE A 119 -13.11 -16.03 3.29
N ALA A 120 -13.60 -16.09 2.06
CA ALA A 120 -13.23 -15.16 1.01
C ALA A 120 -13.65 -13.71 1.34
N LEU A 121 -14.84 -13.54 1.92
CA LEU A 121 -15.30 -12.23 2.39
C LEU A 121 -14.40 -11.66 3.49
N ASN A 122 -13.98 -12.47 4.45
CA ASN A 122 -13.06 -12.04 5.51
C ASN A 122 -11.72 -11.59 4.95
N ILE A 123 -11.14 -12.35 4.01
CA ILE A 123 -9.89 -11.98 3.34
C ILE A 123 -10.03 -10.61 2.65
N CYS A 124 -11.08 -10.42 1.85
CA CYS A 124 -11.29 -9.15 1.15
C CYS A 124 -11.48 -7.96 2.10
N LEU A 125 -12.18 -8.17 3.24
CA LEU A 125 -12.33 -7.15 4.28
C LEU A 125 -10.99 -6.80 4.93
N CYS A 126 -10.16 -7.81 5.24
CA CYS A 126 -8.82 -7.61 5.77
C CYS A 126 -7.94 -6.83 4.78
N GLU A 127 -7.92 -7.23 3.51
CA GLU A 127 -7.16 -6.52 2.46
C GLU A 127 -7.61 -5.06 2.37
N CYS A 128 -8.92 -4.81 2.29
CA CYS A 128 -9.47 -3.45 2.29
C CYS A 128 -9.02 -2.65 3.52
N ALA A 129 -9.08 -3.24 4.72
CA ALA A 129 -8.66 -2.57 5.95
C ALA A 129 -7.17 -2.20 5.92
N HIS A 130 -6.29 -3.10 5.47
CA HIS A 130 -4.86 -2.83 5.34
C HIS A 130 -4.59 -1.67 4.39
N MET A 131 -5.27 -1.62 3.23
CA MET A 131 -5.14 -0.53 2.27
C MET A 131 -5.58 0.81 2.86
N VAL A 132 -6.75 0.83 3.51
CA VAL A 132 -7.31 2.06 4.08
C VAL A 132 -6.36 2.64 5.12
N ILE A 133 -5.86 1.80 6.04
CA ILE A 133 -4.94 2.24 7.10
C ILE A 133 -3.63 2.76 6.49
N PHE A 134 -3.06 2.04 5.52
CA PHE A 134 -1.83 2.47 4.85
C PHE A 134 -1.99 3.81 4.12
N VAL A 135 -3.07 3.96 3.33
CA VAL A 135 -3.35 5.19 2.58
C VAL A 135 -3.62 6.35 3.52
N ALA A 136 -4.38 6.13 4.60
CA ALA A 136 -4.63 7.15 5.62
C ALA A 136 -3.31 7.64 6.22
N PHE A 137 -2.49 6.74 6.76
CA PHE A 137 -1.25 7.12 7.41
C PHE A 137 -0.23 7.77 6.46
N GLY A 138 -0.09 7.28 5.24
CA GLY A 138 0.82 7.87 4.27
C GLY A 138 0.35 9.24 3.75
N LEU A 139 -0.95 9.44 3.52
CA LEU A 139 -1.46 10.75 3.10
C LEU A 139 -1.42 11.78 4.23
N HIS A 140 -1.66 11.38 5.48
CA HIS A 140 -1.46 12.26 6.62
C HIS A 140 0.01 12.64 6.81
N LEU A 141 0.95 11.72 6.57
CA LEU A 141 2.38 12.07 6.55
C LEU A 141 2.68 13.11 5.48
N ALA A 142 2.24 12.87 4.23
CA ALA A 142 2.44 13.82 3.14
C ALA A 142 1.80 15.19 3.44
N ALA A 143 0.63 15.20 4.08
CA ALA A 143 -0.02 16.42 4.56
C ALA A 143 0.84 17.17 5.60
N ARG A 144 1.44 16.47 6.57
CA ARG A 144 2.31 17.09 7.58
C ARG A 144 3.58 17.68 6.98
N VAL A 145 4.21 16.97 6.04
CA VAL A 145 5.35 17.50 5.27
C VAL A 145 4.96 18.77 4.53
N ARG A 146 3.77 18.77 3.90
CA ARG A 146 3.24 19.94 3.19
C ARG A 146 2.96 21.13 4.11
N ILE A 147 2.39 20.89 5.29
CA ILE A 147 2.13 21.93 6.30
C ILE A 147 3.45 22.54 6.77
N LEU A 148 4.44 21.71 7.11
CA LEU A 148 5.79 22.18 7.48
C LEU A 148 6.41 23.05 6.38
N ARG A 149 6.31 22.63 5.12
CA ARG A 149 6.77 23.45 3.98
C ARG A 149 6.06 24.80 3.91
N MET A 150 4.76 24.84 4.17
CA MET A 150 3.99 26.09 4.19
C MET A 150 4.42 27.00 5.33
N SER A 151 4.66 26.44 6.52
CA SER A 151 5.20 27.17 7.67
C SER A 151 6.57 27.77 7.37
N LEU A 152 7.48 27.01 6.76
CA LEU A 152 8.80 27.51 6.35
C LEU A 152 8.70 28.68 5.37
N ARG A 153 7.85 28.59 4.34
CA ARG A 153 7.67 29.68 3.37
C ARG A 153 7.09 30.95 3.98
N ARG A 154 6.28 30.85 5.04
CA ARG A 154 5.74 32.02 5.76
C ARG A 154 6.81 32.72 6.58
N LEU A 155 7.75 31.97 7.15
CA LEU A 155 8.89 32.55 7.89
C LEU A 155 9.74 33.46 6.99
N ASP A 156 9.93 33.10 5.72
CA ASP A 156 10.68 33.93 4.77
C ASP A 156 9.97 35.27 4.43
N GLN A 157 8.64 35.36 4.58
CA GLN A 157 7.85 36.50 4.09
C GLN A 157 7.49 37.54 5.15
N VAL A 158 7.23 37.13 6.39
CA VAL A 158 6.45 37.98 7.33
C VAL A 158 7.30 38.67 8.40
N THR A 159 8.44 38.10 8.84
CA THR A 159 9.42 38.68 9.78
C THR A 159 10.43 37.59 10.19
N PRO A 160 11.63 37.93 10.74
CA PRO A 160 12.54 36.95 11.34
C PRO A 160 11.95 36.41 12.67
N GLN A 161 10.84 35.67 12.57
CA GLN A 161 10.29 34.89 13.67
C GLN A 161 11.21 33.69 13.94
N SER A 162 11.13 33.14 15.16
CA SER A 162 11.96 32.02 15.54
C SER A 162 11.72 30.81 14.62
N ILE A 163 12.79 30.21 14.09
CA ILE A 163 12.73 29.01 13.26
C ILE A 163 12.51 27.73 14.07
N THR A 164 12.70 27.81 15.40
CA THR A 164 12.55 26.69 16.35
C THR A 164 11.26 25.88 16.16
N PRO A 165 10.06 26.48 15.99
CA PRO A 165 8.83 25.71 15.77
C PRO A 165 8.84 24.88 14.48
N CYS A 166 9.50 25.35 13.42
CA CYS A 166 9.63 24.58 12.18
C CYS A 166 10.59 23.39 12.34
N ILE A 167 11.63 23.54 13.15
CA ILE A 167 12.56 22.45 13.48
C ILE A 167 11.84 21.38 14.31
N GLU A 168 11.07 21.77 15.32
CA GLU A 168 10.25 20.84 16.11
C GLU A 168 9.24 20.09 15.23
N GLN A 169 8.56 20.80 14.32
CA GLN A 169 7.66 20.20 13.34
C GLN A 169 8.40 19.23 12.40
N HIS A 170 9.61 19.56 11.96
CA HIS A 170 10.43 18.68 11.14
C HIS A 170 10.80 17.39 11.87
N LEU A 171 11.27 17.49 13.12
CA LEU A 171 11.59 16.34 13.95
C LEU A 171 10.35 15.46 14.20
N ALA A 172 9.18 16.05 14.41
CA ALA A 172 7.92 15.33 14.56
C ALA A 172 7.52 14.59 13.25
N VAL A 173 7.74 15.20 12.09
CA VAL A 173 7.54 14.56 10.77
C VAL A 173 8.49 13.39 10.57
N LEU A 174 9.78 13.56 10.89
CA LEU A 174 10.77 12.49 10.81
C LEU A 174 10.41 11.33 11.72
N ARG A 175 10.05 11.59 12.98
CA ARG A 175 9.58 10.57 13.92
C ARG A 175 8.37 9.83 13.38
N TYR A 176 7.39 10.54 12.82
CA TYR A 176 6.23 9.91 12.20
C TYR A 176 6.65 8.98 11.06
N PHE A 177 7.51 9.46 10.15
CA PHE A 177 8.00 8.67 9.03
C PHE A 177 8.77 7.42 9.50
N ASP A 178 9.63 7.55 10.50
CA ASP A 178 10.41 6.42 11.02
C ASP A 178 9.49 5.34 11.64
N ILE A 179 8.46 5.74 12.40
CA ILE A 179 7.46 4.80 12.93
C ILE A 179 6.67 4.14 11.79
N PHE A 180 6.24 4.93 10.80
CA PHE A 180 5.49 4.42 9.65
C PHE A 180 6.32 3.42 8.82
N GLN A 181 7.58 3.76 8.55
CA GLN A 181 8.55 2.92 7.86
C GLN A 181 8.86 1.65 8.67
N GLU A 182 9.00 1.75 9.99
CA GLU A 182 9.20 0.58 10.86
C GLU A 182 8.03 -0.39 10.75
N ILE A 183 6.78 0.10 10.83
CA ILE A 183 5.57 -0.73 10.77
C ILE A 183 5.45 -1.43 9.41
N TYR A 184 5.59 -0.67 8.32
CA TYR A 184 5.26 -1.14 6.98
C TYR A 184 6.43 -1.73 6.20
N SER A 185 7.69 -1.59 6.64
CA SER A 185 8.85 -2.09 5.91
C SER A 185 8.78 -3.59 5.56
N TYR A 186 8.31 -4.43 6.48
CA TYR A 186 8.12 -5.86 6.19
C TYR A 186 6.90 -6.11 5.28
N VAL A 187 5.76 -5.46 5.59
CA VAL A 187 4.51 -5.55 4.82
C VAL A 187 4.72 -5.18 3.36
N LEU A 188 5.43 -4.08 3.11
CA LEU A 188 5.77 -3.59 1.78
C LEU A 188 6.58 -4.63 1.00
N LEU A 189 7.63 -5.21 1.60
CA LEU A 189 8.44 -6.24 0.94
C LEU A 189 7.60 -7.48 0.59
N THR A 190 6.80 -7.99 1.53
CA THR A 190 5.96 -9.17 1.28
C THR A 190 4.92 -8.90 0.20
N THR A 191 4.33 -7.70 0.20
CA THR A 191 3.34 -7.30 -0.81
C THR A 191 3.95 -7.14 -2.20
N ALA A 192 5.18 -6.62 -2.32
CA ALA A 192 5.88 -6.50 -3.61
C ALA A 192 6.20 -7.87 -4.24
N LEU A 193 6.65 -8.82 -3.42
CA LEU A 193 6.91 -10.19 -3.89
C LEU A 193 5.60 -10.92 -4.22
N ALA A 194 4.58 -10.78 -3.37
CA ALA A 194 3.29 -11.38 -3.59
C ALA A 194 2.60 -10.82 -4.84
N SER A 195 2.64 -9.50 -5.08
CA SER A 195 2.05 -8.92 -6.29
C SER A 195 2.74 -9.44 -7.55
N ALA A 196 4.06 -9.62 -7.53
CA ALA A 196 4.77 -10.19 -8.68
C ALA A 196 4.37 -11.65 -8.97
N LEU A 197 4.22 -12.46 -7.92
CA LEU A 197 3.79 -13.87 -8.04
C LEU A 197 2.32 -14.00 -8.46
N LYS A 198 1.44 -13.17 -7.90
CA LYS A 198 0.01 -13.17 -8.22
C LYS A 198 -0.22 -12.78 -9.68
N SER A 199 0.42 -11.72 -10.16
CA SER A 199 0.30 -11.29 -11.56
C SER A 199 0.89 -12.29 -12.55
N CYS A 200 2.02 -12.93 -12.24
CA CYS A 200 2.62 -13.91 -13.14
C CYS A 200 1.80 -15.20 -13.24
N THR A 201 1.21 -15.66 -12.13
CA THR A 201 0.34 -16.85 -12.10
C THR A 201 -0.96 -16.60 -12.86
N ILE A 202 -1.58 -15.42 -12.73
CA ILE A 202 -2.75 -15.06 -13.54
C ILE A 202 -2.39 -15.00 -15.03
N GLY A 203 -1.27 -14.34 -15.39
CA GLY A 203 -0.82 -14.28 -16.78
C GLY A 203 -0.61 -15.68 -17.38
N TYR A 204 -0.06 -16.62 -16.61
CA TYR A 204 0.08 -18.02 -17.01
C TYR A 204 -1.30 -18.69 -17.24
N LEU A 205 -2.26 -18.51 -16.33
CA LEU A 205 -3.60 -19.11 -16.44
C LEU A 205 -4.38 -18.56 -17.63
N VAL A 206 -4.29 -17.24 -17.89
CA VAL A 206 -4.96 -16.57 -19.01
C VAL A 206 -4.41 -17.03 -20.37
N THR A 207 -3.12 -17.35 -20.45
CA THR A 207 -2.48 -17.79 -21.71
C THR A 207 -2.57 -19.30 -21.94
N ASP A 208 -3.20 -20.06 -21.05
CA ASP A 208 -3.39 -21.49 -21.24
C ASP A 208 -4.51 -21.78 -22.26
N PRO A 209 -4.28 -22.59 -23.30
CA PRO A 209 -5.27 -22.86 -24.34
C PRO A 209 -6.50 -23.64 -23.83
N LYS A 210 -6.45 -24.22 -22.63
CA LYS A 210 -7.60 -24.92 -22.03
C LYS A 210 -8.52 -23.97 -21.26
N THR A 211 -8.13 -22.72 -21.07
CA THR A 211 -8.90 -21.73 -20.31
C THR A 211 -10.08 -21.21 -21.14
N THR A 212 -11.30 -21.37 -20.61
CA THR A 212 -12.52 -20.84 -21.24
C THR A 212 -12.58 -19.32 -21.15
N SER A 213 -13.24 -18.66 -22.11
CA SER A 213 -13.43 -17.20 -22.13
C SER A 213 -14.03 -16.64 -20.82
N ALA A 214 -14.97 -17.38 -20.21
CA ALA A 214 -15.55 -17.03 -18.91
C ALA A 214 -14.52 -17.05 -17.76
N THR A 215 -13.68 -18.08 -17.71
CA THR A 215 -12.59 -18.19 -16.73
C THR A 215 -11.58 -17.08 -16.94
N THR A 216 -11.19 -16.80 -18.19
CA THR A 216 -10.31 -15.68 -18.53
C THR A 216 -10.87 -14.34 -18.05
N LEU A 217 -12.17 -14.09 -18.25
CA LEU A 217 -12.82 -12.87 -17.76
C LEU A 217 -12.75 -12.77 -16.22
N SER A 218 -13.00 -13.87 -15.51
CA SER A 218 -12.90 -13.90 -14.05
C SER A 218 -11.46 -13.66 -13.53
N LEU A 219 -10.46 -14.23 -14.21
CA LEU A 219 -9.05 -14.06 -13.87
C LEU A 219 -8.58 -12.61 -14.12
N ILE A 220 -9.00 -12.00 -15.22
CA ILE A 220 -8.75 -10.58 -15.50
C ILE A 220 -9.44 -9.71 -14.45
N ALA A 221 -10.67 -10.05 -14.05
CA ALA A 221 -11.40 -9.32 -13.03
C ALA A 221 -10.69 -9.33 -11.66
N ILE A 222 -9.94 -10.40 -11.33
CA ILE A 222 -9.09 -10.49 -10.12
C ILE A 222 -7.76 -9.73 -10.30
N LEU A 223 -7.15 -9.81 -11.49
CA LEU A 223 -5.87 -9.15 -11.78
C LEU A 223 -5.93 -7.63 -11.60
N VAL A 224 -7.04 -7.01 -11.99
CA VAL A 224 -7.19 -5.55 -11.93
C VAL A 224 -7.05 -5.01 -10.50
N PRO A 225 -7.80 -5.52 -9.48
CA PRO A 225 -7.58 -5.18 -8.08
C PRO A 225 -6.15 -5.42 -7.61
N GLU A 226 -5.56 -6.59 -7.89
CA GLU A 226 -4.20 -6.92 -7.43
C GLU A 226 -3.14 -5.95 -7.97
N MET A 227 -3.24 -5.60 -9.25
CA MET A 227 -2.37 -4.61 -9.87
C MET A 227 -2.63 -3.21 -9.32
N SER A 228 -3.91 -2.85 -9.10
CA SER A 228 -4.26 -1.55 -8.52
C SER A 228 -3.69 -1.36 -7.13
N THR A 229 -3.64 -2.43 -6.34
CA THR A 229 -3.02 -2.47 -5.01
C THR A 229 -1.52 -2.18 -5.10
N ALA A 230 -0.79 -2.86 -5.99
CA ALA A 230 0.65 -2.60 -6.19
C ALA A 230 0.92 -1.15 -6.63
N VAL A 231 0.12 -0.65 -7.57
CA VAL A 231 0.19 0.74 -8.05
C VAL A 231 -0.05 1.72 -6.90
N LEU A 232 -1.04 1.46 -6.04
CA LEU A 232 -1.39 2.32 -4.91
C LEU A 232 -0.23 2.46 -3.91
N TYR A 233 0.42 1.36 -3.54
CA TYR A 233 1.57 1.37 -2.63
C TYR A 233 2.71 2.22 -3.19
N CYS A 234 3.09 1.97 -4.46
CA CYS A 234 4.16 2.71 -5.12
C CYS A 234 3.79 4.19 -5.35
N TRP A 235 2.53 4.48 -5.67
CA TRP A 235 2.03 5.84 -5.86
C TRP A 235 2.11 6.65 -4.56
N LEU A 236 1.71 6.06 -3.43
CA LEU A 236 1.78 6.73 -2.13
C LEU A 236 3.24 6.96 -1.70
N GLY A 237 4.12 5.98 -1.90
CA GLY A 237 5.55 6.14 -1.65
C GLY A 237 6.19 7.23 -2.51
N GLN A 238 5.77 7.33 -3.77
CA GLN A 238 6.19 8.44 -4.64
C GLN A 238 5.69 9.80 -4.10
N ILE A 239 4.44 9.91 -3.65
CA ILE A 239 3.91 11.16 -3.08
C ILE A 239 4.73 11.62 -1.87
N ILE A 240 5.05 10.70 -0.97
CA ILE A 240 5.84 11.00 0.24
C ILE A 240 7.24 11.48 -0.17
N THR A 241 7.87 10.79 -1.13
CA THR A 241 9.18 11.16 -1.67
C THR A 241 9.14 12.56 -2.32
N ASP A 242 8.14 12.82 -3.17
CA ASP A 242 7.96 14.09 -3.88
C ASP A 242 7.71 15.26 -2.90
N GLU A 243 6.90 15.07 -1.85
CA GLU A 243 6.71 16.12 -0.84
C GLU A 243 7.97 16.32 0.02
N GLY A 244 8.72 15.27 0.31
CA GLY A 244 10.03 15.36 0.98
C GLY A 244 11.04 16.18 0.17
N GLU A 245 11.08 15.98 -1.15
CA GLU A 245 11.95 16.74 -2.05
C GLU A 245 11.55 18.22 -2.12
N LYS A 246 10.24 18.50 -2.22
CA LYS A 246 9.74 19.88 -2.17
C LYS A 246 10.01 20.56 -0.82
N LEU A 247 10.06 19.79 0.27
CA LEU A 247 10.49 20.29 1.57
C LEU A 247 11.98 20.64 1.53
N ARG A 248 12.84 19.76 1.00
CA ARG A 248 14.27 20.01 0.84
C ARG A 248 14.54 21.32 0.08
N GLU A 249 13.85 21.53 -1.05
CA GLU A 249 13.94 22.77 -1.83
C GLU A 249 13.50 24.00 -1.01
N ALA A 250 12.41 23.90 -0.26
CA ALA A 250 11.93 24.99 0.57
C ALA A 250 12.90 25.34 1.70
N VAL A 251 13.49 24.33 2.36
CA VAL A 251 14.51 24.55 3.40
C VAL A 251 15.77 25.19 2.80
N TYR A 252 16.18 24.76 1.61
CA TYR A 252 17.32 25.37 0.91
C TYR A 252 17.05 26.84 0.54
N GLY A 253 15.83 27.16 0.11
CA GLY A 253 15.40 28.52 -0.26
C GLY A 253 15.20 29.48 0.92
N THR A 254 15.30 29.00 2.17
CA THR A 254 15.17 29.89 3.33
C THR A 254 16.31 30.90 3.39
N MET A 255 16.02 32.14 3.76
CA MET A 255 17.03 33.21 3.90
C MET A 255 17.80 33.08 5.22
N TRP A 256 18.30 31.88 5.53
CA TRP A 256 18.93 31.53 6.81
C TRP A 256 20.18 32.37 7.12
N TYR A 257 20.85 32.89 6.09
CA TYR A 257 22.03 33.75 6.20
C TYR A 257 21.69 35.21 6.53
N GLN A 258 20.43 35.62 6.40
CA GLN A 258 19.95 36.97 6.71
C GLN A 258 19.33 37.07 8.12
N GLN A 259 19.36 36.00 8.92
CA GLN A 259 18.86 36.05 10.29
C GLN A 259 19.79 36.86 11.19
N THR A 260 19.22 37.87 11.85
CA THR A 260 19.94 38.80 12.74
C THR A 260 19.35 38.73 14.16
N GLY A 261 20.19 38.83 15.20
CA GLY A 261 19.78 38.83 16.62
C GLY A 261 20.64 37.96 17.54
N ASP A 262 20.24 37.82 18.80
CA ASP A 262 20.90 36.91 19.75
C ASP A 262 20.62 35.44 19.37
N GLY A 263 21.65 34.59 19.48
CA GLY A 263 21.56 33.15 19.17
C GLY A 263 21.63 32.77 17.68
N VAL A 264 22.05 33.69 16.80
CA VAL A 264 22.16 33.45 15.33
C VAL A 264 23.05 32.25 14.99
N SER A 265 24.16 32.05 15.72
CA SER A 265 25.04 30.89 15.50
C SER A 265 24.29 29.57 15.70
N PHE A 266 23.52 29.45 16.79
CA PHE A 266 22.75 28.25 17.11
C PHE A 266 21.64 27.99 16.07
N LYS A 267 20.85 29.01 15.72
CA LYS A 267 19.78 28.90 14.70
C LYS A 267 20.32 28.50 13.33
N LYS A 268 21.48 29.03 12.93
CA LYS A 268 22.17 28.68 11.69
C LYS A 268 22.59 27.20 11.68
N THR A 269 23.14 26.70 12.80
CA THR A 269 23.47 25.28 12.94
C THR A 269 22.23 24.39 12.82
N GLU A 270 21.11 24.76 13.46
CA GLU A 270 19.87 23.98 13.37
C GLU A 270 19.31 23.88 11.94
N ILE A 271 19.30 24.99 11.19
CA ILE A 271 18.85 24.99 9.79
C ILE A 271 19.80 24.16 8.93
N MET A 272 21.11 24.27 9.15
CA MET A 272 22.09 23.44 8.44
C MET A 272 21.90 21.95 8.74
N MET A 273 21.59 21.58 9.99
CA MET A 273 21.27 20.19 10.35
C MET A 273 19.99 19.72 9.66
N MET A 274 18.96 20.57 9.60
CA MET A 274 17.72 20.28 8.86
C MET A 274 17.98 20.09 7.36
N GLN A 275 18.78 20.96 6.74
CA GLN A 275 19.18 20.83 5.33
C GLN A 275 19.93 19.54 5.07
N LEU A 276 20.92 19.21 5.92
CA LEU A 276 21.68 17.97 5.82
C LEU A 276 20.78 16.74 5.94
N ARG A 277 19.80 16.77 6.85
CA ARG A 277 18.86 15.66 7.02
C ARG A 277 17.88 15.54 5.85
N CYS A 278 17.37 16.66 5.34
CA CYS A 278 16.52 16.72 4.15
C CYS A 278 17.25 16.31 2.87
N ALA A 279 18.59 16.33 2.84
CA ALA A 279 19.36 15.83 1.70
C ALA A 279 19.18 14.32 1.48
N ALA A 280 18.86 13.57 2.54
CA ALA A 280 18.43 12.18 2.41
C ALA A 280 16.91 12.12 2.17
N PRO A 281 16.46 11.57 1.04
CA PRO A 281 15.05 11.63 0.65
C PRO A 281 14.17 10.76 1.57
N LEU A 282 12.90 11.17 1.73
CA LEU A 282 11.89 10.42 2.49
C LEU A 282 11.31 9.29 1.64
N THR A 283 12.11 8.25 1.39
CA THR A 283 11.73 7.12 0.54
C THR A 283 11.16 5.96 1.36
N LEU A 284 9.95 5.53 1.01
CA LEU A 284 9.41 4.28 1.54
C LEU A 284 10.17 3.09 0.96
N SER A 285 10.63 2.20 1.84
CA SER A 285 11.42 1.04 1.43
C SER A 285 10.98 -0.24 2.14
N GLY A 286 10.85 -1.32 1.39
CA GLY A 286 10.65 -2.67 1.90
C GLY A 286 11.97 -3.28 2.38
N ARG A 287 12.28 -3.17 3.68
CA ARG A 287 13.54 -3.62 4.32
C ARG A 287 14.84 -3.14 3.65
N GLY A 288 14.81 -2.04 2.89
CA GLY A 288 15.97 -1.55 2.14
C GLY A 288 16.22 -2.28 0.82
N LEU A 289 15.42 -3.30 0.47
CA LEU A 289 15.58 -4.10 -0.75
C LEU A 289 14.77 -3.55 -1.92
N GLN A 290 13.56 -3.05 -1.64
CA GLN A 290 12.63 -2.57 -2.65
C GLN A 290 12.19 -1.16 -2.31
N ASN A 291 12.42 -0.20 -3.20
CA ASN A 291 11.91 1.16 -3.02
C ASN A 291 10.51 1.28 -3.59
N PHE A 292 9.61 1.94 -2.86
CA PHE A 292 8.24 2.17 -3.28
C PHE A 292 8.14 3.50 -4.01
N SER A 293 8.60 3.48 -5.26
CA SER A 293 8.57 4.60 -6.21
C SER A 293 7.96 4.14 -7.53
N ARG A 294 7.88 5.04 -8.51
CA ARG A 294 7.50 4.67 -9.89
C ARG A 294 8.47 3.65 -10.49
N GLU A 295 9.76 3.77 -10.19
CA GLU A 295 10.79 2.82 -10.62
C GLU A 295 10.57 1.45 -9.97
N GLY A 296 10.27 1.43 -8.66
CA GLY A 296 9.96 0.18 -7.97
C GLY A 296 8.74 -0.55 -8.51
N LEU A 297 7.73 0.17 -9.00
CA LEU A 297 6.60 -0.46 -9.70
C LEU A 297 7.06 -1.14 -11.00
N ALA A 298 7.96 -0.51 -11.76
CA ALA A 298 8.52 -1.10 -12.97
C ALA A 298 9.35 -2.35 -12.66
N GLU A 299 10.09 -2.36 -11.54
CA GLU A 299 10.83 -3.54 -11.06
C GLU A 299 9.89 -4.70 -10.71
N ILE A 300 8.80 -4.44 -9.98
CA ILE A 300 7.77 -5.45 -9.65
C ILE A 300 7.16 -6.03 -10.95
N LEU A 301 6.83 -5.18 -11.92
CA LEU A 301 6.30 -5.61 -13.22
C LEU A 301 7.32 -6.44 -14.02
N ALA A 302 8.57 -6.01 -14.05
CA ALA A 302 9.66 -6.73 -14.73
C ALA A 302 9.92 -8.11 -14.09
N LEU A 303 9.85 -8.18 -12.76
CA LEU A 303 9.93 -9.44 -12.01
C LEU A 303 8.75 -10.35 -12.36
N SER A 304 7.53 -9.81 -12.40
CA SER A 304 6.33 -10.55 -12.81
C SER A 304 6.46 -11.13 -14.21
N TYR A 305 6.93 -10.33 -15.17
CA TYR A 305 7.12 -10.74 -16.56
C TYR A 305 8.22 -11.80 -16.70
N SER A 306 9.33 -11.66 -15.97
CA SER A 306 10.42 -12.65 -15.93
C SER A 306 9.91 -14.01 -15.44
N TYR A 307 9.15 -14.04 -14.33
CA TYR A 307 8.55 -15.27 -13.83
C TYR A 307 7.50 -15.85 -14.78
N PHE A 308 6.67 -15.01 -15.40
CA PHE A 308 5.71 -15.43 -16.42
C PHE A 308 6.40 -16.13 -17.61
N ASN A 309 7.49 -15.55 -18.12
CA ASN A 309 8.27 -16.16 -19.21
C ASN A 309 8.91 -17.48 -18.78
N MET A 310 9.43 -17.55 -17.55
CA MET A 310 9.97 -18.80 -17.00
C MET A 310 8.90 -19.90 -16.97
N LEU A 311 7.71 -19.61 -16.43
CA LEU A 311 6.59 -20.56 -16.38
C LEU A 311 6.15 -20.99 -17.79
N THR A 312 6.10 -20.05 -18.74
CA THR A 312 5.72 -20.31 -20.13
C THR A 312 6.77 -21.18 -20.84
N ALA A 313 8.06 -20.92 -20.62
CA ALA A 313 9.15 -21.73 -21.16
C ALA A 313 9.15 -23.16 -20.58
N LEU A 314 8.81 -23.32 -19.30
CA LEU A 314 8.62 -24.64 -18.68
C LEU A 314 7.42 -25.40 -19.25
N ARG A 315 6.35 -24.69 -19.64
CA ARG A 315 5.20 -25.28 -20.34
C ARG A 315 5.61 -25.78 -21.73
N ALA A 316 6.39 -25.00 -22.49
CA ALA A 316 6.80 -25.34 -23.85
C ALA A 316 7.74 -26.56 -23.94
N LYS A 317 8.37 -26.97 -22.83
CA LYS A 317 9.25 -28.15 -22.76
C LYS A 317 8.51 -29.48 -22.49
N LYS A 318 7.20 -29.44 -22.21
CA LYS A 318 6.35 -30.61 -22.00
C LYS A 318 5.49 -30.89 -23.22
#